data_AF-A0A8K0VQ12-F1
#
_entry.id   AF-A0A8K0VQ12-F1
#
_cell.length_a   1.000
_cell.length_b   1.000
_cell.length_c   1.000
_cell.angle_alpha   90.00
_cell.angle_beta   90.00
_cell.angle_gamma   90.00
#
_symmetry.space_group_name_H-M   'P 1'
#
loop_
_entity.id
_entity.type
_entity.pdbx_description
1 polymer ?
#
loop_
_entity_poly.entity_id
_entity_poly.type
_entity_poly.pdbx_seq_one_letter_code
_entity_poly.pdbx_strand_id
1 'polypeptide(L)'
;MFGDAGLSAGRAKTKTAAVVIDSKDPTKTVDIAKLPLFDPKTKAQFEVLRMTVGPVIAAHSKKAHYSLFLQELTKTLARDMPSDQIKKLASGLTALGNEKMKEEKAADKGGKKTKAAKTKTSLVTGRANAADTAAYDDDGFGDDDFM
;
A
#
# COMPACT_ATOMS: atom_id res chain seq x y z
N MET A 1 -22.10 54.83 -23.38
CA MET A 1 -21.55 54.69 -22.02
C MET A 1 -22.71 54.67 -21.04
N PHE A 2 -23.07 53.48 -20.57
CA PHE A 2 -23.99 53.15 -19.47
C PHE A 2 -23.42 51.82 -18.97
N GLY A 3 -22.83 51.70 -17.79
CA GLY A 3 -23.42 51.97 -16.50
C GLY A 3 -23.20 50.67 -15.72
N ASP A 4 -22.22 50.73 -14.83
CA ASP A 4 -21.82 49.70 -13.87
C ASP A 4 -23.02 48.91 -13.31
N ALA A 5 -23.08 47.63 -13.65
CA ALA A 5 -23.91 46.64 -12.97
C ALA A 5 -22.97 45.62 -12.35
N GLY A 6 -22.35 46.03 -11.23
CA GLY A 6 -21.68 45.14 -10.30
C GLY A 6 -22.61 44.01 -9.88
N LEU A 7 -22.46 42.85 -10.52
CA LEU A 7 -23.01 41.60 -10.03
C LEU A 7 -22.18 41.18 -8.82
N SER A 8 -22.84 41.35 -7.68
CA SER A 8 -22.36 41.22 -6.32
C SER A 8 -21.52 39.97 -6.06
N ALA A 9 -20.46 40.21 -5.30
CA ALA A 9 -19.77 39.25 -4.46
C ALA A 9 -20.76 38.30 -3.77
N GLY A 10 -20.71 37.03 -4.16
CA GLY A 10 -21.58 36.01 -3.61
C GLY A 10 -21.29 34.64 -4.18
N ARG A 11 -20.02 34.34 -4.51
CA ARG A 11 -19.60 32.95 -4.71
C ARG A 11 -19.69 32.27 -3.35
N ALA A 12 -20.89 31.79 -3.02
CA ALA A 12 -21.14 30.89 -1.92
C ALA A 12 -20.02 29.85 -1.98
N LYS A 13 -19.19 29.80 -0.94
CA LYS A 13 -18.22 28.72 -0.76
C LYS A 13 -19.00 27.43 -0.97
N THR A 14 -18.72 26.76 -2.07
CA THR A 14 -19.28 25.47 -2.42
C THR A 14 -19.13 24.62 -1.17
N LYS A 15 -20.25 24.26 -0.52
CA LYS A 15 -20.25 23.37 0.64
C LYS A 15 -19.88 21.97 0.14
N THR A 16 -18.60 21.76 -0.12
CA THR A 16 -18.04 20.54 -0.71
C THR A 16 -18.20 19.30 0.18
N ALA A 17 -18.69 19.47 1.42
CA ALA A 17 -18.93 18.40 2.37
C ALA A 17 -20.42 18.16 2.70
N ALA A 18 -21.34 18.86 2.04
CA ALA A 18 -22.77 18.58 2.18
C ALA A 18 -23.13 17.35 1.34
N VAL A 19 -23.39 16.22 2.00
CA VAL A 19 -23.88 15.01 1.32
C VAL A 19 -25.38 14.92 1.48
N VAL A 20 -26.06 14.79 0.35
CA VAL A 20 -27.50 14.49 0.28
C VAL A 20 -27.68 13.03 0.67
N ILE A 21 -28.37 12.77 1.79
CA ILE A 21 -28.52 11.43 2.35
C ILE A 21 -29.66 10.65 1.68
N ASP A 22 -30.61 11.35 1.05
CA ASP A 22 -31.78 10.74 0.43
C ASP A 22 -32.01 11.31 -0.98
N SER A 23 -32.08 10.43 -1.98
CA SER A 23 -32.32 10.83 -3.37
C SER A 23 -33.72 11.39 -3.60
N LYS A 24 -34.65 11.23 -2.63
CA LYS A 24 -36.02 11.75 -2.72
C LYS A 24 -36.24 13.09 -2.01
N ASP A 25 -35.32 13.52 -1.14
CA ASP A 25 -35.41 14.81 -0.41
C ASP A 25 -34.04 15.53 -0.37
N PRO A 26 -33.73 16.41 -1.34
CA PRO A 26 -32.43 17.09 -1.46
C PRO A 26 -32.17 18.16 -0.37
N THR A 27 -33.12 18.40 0.54
CA THR A 27 -33.00 19.37 1.63
C THR A 27 -32.38 18.77 2.90
N LYS A 28 -32.38 17.43 3.03
CA LYS A 28 -31.67 16.73 4.11
C LYS A 28 -30.20 16.55 3.73
N THR A 29 -29.44 17.60 3.95
CA THR A 29 -27.98 17.60 3.81
C THR A 29 -27.33 17.46 5.17
N VAL A 30 -26.40 16.51 5.32
CA VAL A 30 -25.48 16.51 6.46
C VAL A 30 -24.14 17.04 5.98
N ASP A 31 -23.67 18.06 6.68
CA ASP A 31 -22.35 18.65 6.49
C ASP A 31 -21.33 17.76 7.21
N ILE A 32 -20.79 16.79 6.48
CA ILE A 32 -19.94 15.74 7.05
C ILE A 32 -18.64 16.34 7.62
N ALA A 33 -18.18 17.47 7.09
CA ALA A 33 -16.99 18.17 7.57
C ALA A 33 -17.17 18.81 8.95
N LYS A 34 -18.40 18.95 9.45
CA LYS A 34 -18.66 19.48 10.81
C LYS A 34 -18.67 18.40 11.89
N LEU A 35 -18.63 17.13 11.50
CA LEU A 35 -18.54 16.06 12.47
C LEU A 35 -17.12 16.06 13.07
N PRO A 36 -16.98 16.02 14.41
CA PRO A 36 -15.67 16.02 15.07
C PRO A 36 -14.73 14.90 14.60
N LEU A 37 -15.31 13.82 14.08
CA LEU A 37 -14.58 12.69 13.49
C LEU A 37 -13.75 13.08 12.26
N PHE A 38 -14.20 14.07 11.48
CA PHE A 38 -13.57 14.51 10.23
C PHE A 38 -12.67 15.76 10.37
N ASP A 39 -12.42 16.24 11.60
CA ASP A 39 -11.39 17.24 11.93
C ASP A 39 -10.32 16.65 12.89
N PRO A 40 -9.60 15.58 12.49
CA PRO A 40 -8.56 14.99 13.34
C PRO A 40 -7.31 15.88 13.41
N LYS A 41 -6.85 16.17 14.62
CA LYS A 41 -5.65 17.00 14.92
C LYS A 41 -4.52 16.20 15.53
N THR A 42 -4.83 15.07 16.18
CA THR A 42 -3.84 14.22 16.85
C THR A 42 -3.71 12.88 16.15
N LYS A 43 -2.54 12.22 16.31
CA LYS A 43 -2.31 10.87 15.77
C LYS A 43 -3.41 9.88 16.18
N ALA A 44 -3.83 9.93 17.45
CA ALA A 44 -4.91 9.07 17.96
C ALA A 44 -6.24 9.32 17.23
N GLN A 45 -6.57 10.58 16.92
CA GLN A 45 -7.78 10.91 16.18
C GLN A 45 -7.72 10.43 14.72
N PHE A 46 -6.54 10.46 14.08
CA PHE A 46 -6.35 9.85 12.75
C PHE A 46 -6.52 8.33 12.77
N GLU A 47 -6.07 7.65 13.83
CA GLU A 47 -6.33 6.21 14.00
C GLU A 47 -7.82 5.94 14.18
N VAL A 48 -8.53 6.73 15.00
CA VAL A 48 -9.98 6.61 15.18
C VAL A 48 -10.70 6.82 13.85
N LEU A 49 -10.39 7.88 13.09
CA LEU A 49 -10.94 8.12 11.75
C LEU A 49 -10.74 6.89 10.85
N ARG A 50 -9.51 6.34 10.82
CA ARG A 50 -9.19 5.15 10.01
C ARG A 50 -10.00 3.93 10.46
N MET A 51 -10.15 3.71 11.77
CA MET A 51 -10.92 2.59 12.31
C MET A 51 -12.42 2.73 12.06
N THR A 52 -12.95 3.95 11.98
CA THR A 52 -14.37 4.19 11.70
C THR A 52 -14.69 4.16 10.20
N VAL A 53 -13.87 4.82 9.38
CA VAL A 53 -14.14 4.99 7.94
C VAL A 53 -13.63 3.79 7.14
N GLY A 54 -12.51 3.19 7.56
CA GLY A 54 -11.87 2.07 6.89
C GLY A 54 -12.81 0.88 6.64
N PRO A 55 -13.51 0.34 7.67
CA PRO A 55 -14.44 -0.77 7.50
C PRO A 55 -15.64 -0.44 6.60
N VAL A 56 -16.14 0.80 6.67
CA VAL A 56 -17.27 1.26 5.85
C VAL A 56 -16.88 1.22 4.37
N ILE A 57 -15.69 1.72 4.03
CA ILE A 57 -15.17 1.66 2.67
C ILE A 57 -14.88 0.20 2.27
N ALA A 58 -14.19 -0.55 3.13
CA ALA A 58 -13.78 -1.93 2.85
C ALA A 58 -14.94 -2.92 2.68
N ALA A 59 -16.12 -2.64 3.24
CA ALA A 59 -17.34 -3.42 3.03
C ALA A 59 -17.73 -3.55 1.55
N HIS A 60 -17.27 -2.62 0.70
CA HIS A 60 -17.53 -2.61 -0.74
C HIS A 60 -16.44 -3.29 -1.58
N SER A 61 -15.45 -3.94 -0.94
CA SER A 61 -14.29 -4.56 -1.59
C SER A 61 -14.60 -5.58 -2.68
N LYS A 62 -15.77 -6.25 -2.60
CA LYS A 62 -16.22 -7.24 -3.58
C LYS A 62 -16.85 -6.62 -4.84
N LYS A 63 -17.10 -5.31 -4.86
CA LYS A 63 -17.70 -4.62 -6.03
C LYS A 63 -16.63 -4.39 -7.10
N ALA A 64 -16.98 -4.60 -8.37
CA ALA A 64 -16.04 -4.48 -9.50
C ALA A 64 -15.32 -3.12 -9.56
N HIS A 65 -16.01 -2.03 -9.23
CA HIS A 65 -15.45 -0.66 -9.27
C HIS A 65 -14.56 -0.31 -8.08
N TYR A 66 -14.49 -1.16 -7.05
CA TYR A 66 -13.77 -0.86 -5.82
C TYR A 66 -12.27 -0.65 -6.04
N SER A 67 -11.66 -1.48 -6.91
CA SER A 67 -10.24 -1.36 -7.25
C SER A 67 -9.91 0.00 -7.87
N LEU A 68 -10.70 0.41 -8.88
CA LEU A 68 -10.54 1.71 -9.54
C LEU A 68 -10.78 2.87 -8.58
N PHE A 69 -11.85 2.79 -7.78
CA PHE A 69 -12.15 3.78 -6.75
C PHE A 69 -10.99 3.95 -5.77
N LEU A 70 -10.42 2.85 -5.26
CA LEU A 70 -9.35 2.89 -4.26
C LEU A 70 -8.06 3.51 -4.82
N GLN A 71 -7.76 3.25 -6.10
CA GLN A 71 -6.62 3.89 -6.79
C GLN A 71 -6.79 5.41 -6.88
N GLU A 72 -7.94 5.88 -7.34
CA GLU A 72 -8.20 7.32 -7.49
C GLU A 72 -8.36 8.04 -6.13
N LEU A 73 -8.95 7.38 -5.14
CA LEU A 73 -9.03 7.90 -3.77
C LEU A 73 -7.64 8.13 -3.18
N THR A 74 -6.76 7.13 -3.30
CA THR A 74 -5.40 7.22 -2.74
C THR A 74 -4.60 8.33 -3.43
N LYS A 75 -4.71 8.48 -4.75
CA LYS A 75 -4.06 9.58 -5.49
C LYS A 75 -4.59 10.95 -5.06
N THR A 76 -5.90 11.08 -4.90
CA THR A 76 -6.55 12.35 -4.51
C THR A 76 -6.11 12.78 -3.11
N LEU A 77 -6.11 11.85 -2.15
CA LEU A 77 -5.67 12.12 -0.78
C LEU A 77 -4.17 12.43 -0.68
N ALA A 78 -3.36 11.84 -1.56
CA ALA A 78 -1.91 11.99 -1.53
C ALA A 78 -1.39 13.21 -2.31
N ARG A 79 -2.25 13.90 -3.07
CA ARG A 79 -1.86 14.94 -4.03
C ARG A 79 -1.07 16.11 -3.42
N ASP A 80 -1.42 16.50 -2.20
CA ASP A 80 -0.82 17.66 -1.52
C ASP A 80 0.35 17.29 -0.60
N MET A 81 0.77 16.01 -0.61
CA MET A 81 1.90 15.54 0.20
C MET A 81 3.24 15.67 -0.55
N PRO A 82 4.36 15.85 0.18
CA PRO A 82 5.68 15.85 -0.44
C PRO A 82 6.03 14.47 -1.02
N SER A 83 6.85 14.47 -2.08
CA SER A 83 7.20 13.29 -2.86
C SER A 83 7.80 12.14 -2.04
N ASP A 84 8.58 12.45 -1.01
CA ASP A 84 9.18 11.44 -0.12
C ASP A 84 8.13 10.67 0.69
N GLN A 85 7.05 11.33 1.11
CA GLN A 85 5.96 10.67 1.84
C GLN A 85 5.11 9.81 0.90
N ILE A 86 4.89 10.28 -0.33
CA ILE A 86 4.20 9.49 -1.37
C ILE A 86 4.99 8.20 -1.67
N LYS A 87 6.33 8.29 -1.80
CA LYS A 87 7.18 7.10 -2.01
C LYS A 87 7.12 6.10 -0.87
N LYS A 88 7.05 6.58 0.39
CA LYS A 88 6.87 5.70 1.57
C LYS A 88 5.53 4.97 1.52
N LEU A 89 4.44 5.65 1.16
CA LEU A 89 3.13 5.01 0.99
C LEU A 89 3.13 3.98 -0.15
N ALA A 90 3.74 4.33 -1.29
CA ALA A 90 3.86 3.42 -2.43
C ALA A 90 4.63 2.15 -2.06
N SER A 91 5.75 2.29 -1.34
CA SER A 91 6.50 1.14 -0.82
C SER A 91 5.67 0.24 0.09
N GLY A 92 4.86 0.83 0.98
CA GLY A 92 3.94 0.08 1.84
C GLY A 92 2.89 -0.71 1.04
N LEU A 93 2.33 -0.11 -0.01
CA LEU A 93 1.38 -0.80 -0.90
C LEU A 93 2.04 -1.93 -1.69
N THR A 94 3.28 -1.74 -2.17
CA THR A 94 4.04 -2.80 -2.83
C THR A 94 4.36 -3.95 -1.88
N ALA A 95 4.74 -3.66 -0.62
CA ALA A 95 4.98 -4.68 0.40
C ALA A 95 3.72 -5.52 0.67
N LEU A 96 2.56 -4.87 0.84
CA LEU A 96 1.27 -5.54 1.00
C LEU A 96 0.93 -6.44 -0.20
N GLY A 97 1.18 -5.97 -1.43
CA GLY A 97 0.98 -6.77 -2.64
C GLY A 97 1.86 -8.03 -2.65
N ASN A 98 3.12 -7.90 -2.25
CA ASN A 98 4.05 -9.03 -2.14
C ASN A 98 3.64 -10.03 -1.04
N GLU A 99 3.10 -9.55 0.08
CA GLU A 99 2.56 -10.38 1.16
C GLU A 99 1.37 -11.21 0.67
N LYS A 100 0.38 -10.57 0.03
CA LYS A 100 -0.76 -11.29 -0.57
C LYS A 100 -0.33 -12.32 -1.60
N MET A 101 0.61 -11.98 -2.48
CA MET A 101 1.14 -12.95 -3.47
C MET A 101 1.82 -14.15 -2.78
N LYS A 102 2.49 -13.93 -1.64
CA LYS A 102 3.13 -15.00 -0.87
C LYS A 102 2.09 -15.88 -0.17
N GLU A 103 1.02 -15.29 0.35
CA GLU A 103 -0.12 -16.01 0.94
C GLU A 103 -0.84 -16.86 -0.11
N GLU A 104 -1.14 -16.31 -1.29
CA GLU A 104 -1.72 -17.06 -2.42
C GLU A 104 -0.82 -18.23 -2.83
N LYS A 105 0.49 -18.00 -2.97
CA LYS A 105 1.48 -19.06 -3.26
C LYS A 105 1.66 -20.07 -2.13
N ALA A 106 1.32 -19.73 -0.89
CA ALA A 106 1.36 -20.66 0.23
C ALA A 106 0.08 -21.51 0.29
N ALA A 107 -1.07 -20.91 -0.03
CA ALA A 107 -2.35 -21.59 -0.16
C ALA A 107 -2.35 -22.61 -1.32
N ASP A 108 -1.76 -22.25 -2.48
CA ASP A 108 -1.64 -23.14 -3.64
C ASP A 108 -0.69 -24.34 -3.42
N LYS A 109 0.15 -24.32 -2.38
CA LYS A 109 1.10 -25.41 -2.08
C LYS A 109 0.50 -26.59 -1.31
N GLY A 110 -0.78 -26.53 -0.93
CA GLY A 110 -1.50 -27.65 -0.32
C GLY A 110 -1.83 -28.79 -1.32
N GLY A 111 -1.70 -28.56 -2.62
CA GLY A 111 -2.04 -29.50 -3.69
C GLY A 111 -0.83 -30.22 -4.30
N LYS A 112 -0.31 -31.23 -3.61
CA LYS A 112 0.32 -32.44 -4.19
C LYS A 112 1.27 -32.29 -5.41
N LYS A 113 2.32 -31.47 -5.34
CA LYS A 113 3.64 -31.74 -5.97
C LYS A 113 4.76 -31.06 -5.19
N THR A 114 5.51 -31.85 -4.42
CA THR A 114 6.79 -31.46 -3.82
C THR A 114 7.83 -31.28 -4.93
N LYS A 115 7.80 -30.13 -5.63
CA LYS A 115 8.88 -29.75 -6.54
C LYS A 115 9.80 -28.81 -5.79
N ALA A 116 10.89 -29.39 -5.28
CA ALA A 116 12.10 -28.75 -4.78
C ALA A 116 11.87 -27.33 -4.24
N ALA A 117 11.74 -27.24 -2.90
CA ALA A 117 12.09 -26.02 -2.22
C ALA A 117 13.44 -25.58 -2.80
N LYS A 118 13.44 -24.48 -3.55
CA LYS A 118 14.64 -23.68 -3.74
C LYS A 118 14.99 -23.23 -2.34
N THR A 119 15.73 -24.07 -1.62
CA THR A 119 16.40 -23.74 -0.39
C THR A 119 17.08 -22.43 -0.70
N LYS A 120 16.59 -21.36 -0.07
CA LYS A 120 17.38 -20.14 0.00
C LYS A 120 18.63 -20.61 0.71
N THR A 121 19.70 -20.85 -0.03
CA THR A 121 21.03 -21.03 0.54
C THR A 121 21.30 -19.74 1.29
N SER A 122 20.94 -19.73 2.58
CA SER A 122 21.47 -18.76 3.51
C SER A 122 22.95 -19.09 3.58
N LEU A 123 23.77 -18.28 2.92
CA LEU A 123 25.19 -18.28 3.16
C LEU A 123 25.38 -17.88 4.64
N VAL A 124 25.54 -18.89 5.49
CA VAL A 124 26.05 -18.69 6.83
C VAL A 124 27.53 -18.45 6.64
N THR A 125 27.95 -17.19 6.55
CA THR A 125 29.33 -16.80 6.79
C THR A 125 29.61 -17.01 8.28
N GLY A 126 29.79 -18.27 8.67
CA GLY A 126 30.65 -18.60 9.80
C GLY A 126 32.05 -18.23 9.34
N ARG A 127 32.66 -17.21 9.95
CA ARG A 127 34.03 -16.81 9.62
C ARG A 127 34.96 -17.99 9.89
N ALA A 128 35.34 -18.75 8.88
CA ALA A 128 36.56 -19.51 8.90
C ALA A 128 37.67 -18.59 8.35
N ASN A 129 38.29 -17.80 9.24
CA ASN A 129 39.57 -17.15 8.94
C ASN A 129 40.69 -18.21 8.99
N ALA A 130 40.56 -19.26 8.21
CA ALA A 130 41.60 -20.24 7.96
C ALA A 130 41.40 -20.70 6.52
N ALA A 131 42.33 -20.33 5.63
CA ALA A 131 42.40 -20.92 4.32
C ALA A 131 42.68 -22.42 4.55
N ASP A 132 41.73 -23.27 4.14
CA ASP A 132 41.91 -24.72 4.19
C ASP A 132 43.04 -25.08 3.22
N THR A 133 44.21 -25.37 3.78
CA THR A 133 45.45 -25.68 3.07
C THR A 133 45.71 -27.18 3.01
N ALA A 134 44.77 -28.00 3.50
CA ALA A 134 44.91 -29.46 3.50
C ALA A 134 44.59 -30.12 2.15
N ALA A 135 44.12 -29.36 1.15
CA ALA A 135 43.75 -29.89 -0.17
C ALA A 135 44.95 -30.18 -1.11
N TYR A 136 46.18 -29.96 -0.66
CA TYR A 136 47.40 -30.14 -1.46
C TYR A 136 48.42 -31.13 -0.85
N ASP A 137 48.06 -31.86 0.21
CA ASP A 137 48.93 -32.88 0.83
C ASP A 137 48.64 -34.31 0.32
N ASP A 138 47.75 -34.46 -0.66
CA ASP A 138 47.60 -35.73 -1.38
C ASP A 138 48.68 -35.82 -2.45
N ASP A 139 49.87 -36.25 -2.03
CA ASP A 139 51.00 -36.71 -2.84
C ASP A 139 50.57 -37.89 -3.75
N GLY A 140 49.76 -37.60 -4.75
CA GLY A 140 49.18 -38.57 -5.69
C GLY A 140 49.41 -38.24 -7.16
N PHE A 141 50.23 -37.24 -7.49
CA PHE A 141 50.65 -36.98 -8.86
C PHE A 141 51.73 -37.99 -9.27
N GLY A 142 51.29 -39.22 -9.58
CA GLY A 142 52.08 -40.23 -10.27
C GLY A 142 52.55 -39.69 -11.62
N ASP A 143 53.86 -39.61 -11.77
CA ASP A 143 54.64 -39.15 -12.92
C ASP A 143 54.54 -40.10 -14.14
N ASP A 144 53.33 -40.38 -14.65
CA ASP A 144 53.18 -41.36 -15.75
C ASP A 144 51.99 -41.18 -16.71
N ASP A 145 51.29 -40.03 -16.70
CA ASP A 145 50.09 -39.81 -17.55
C ASP A 145 50.24 -38.67 -18.59
N PHE A 146 51.46 -38.48 -19.12
CA PHE A 146 51.73 -37.62 -20.27
C PHE A 146 52.43 -38.38 -21.40
N MET A 147 51.68 -39.30 -22.04
CA MET A 147 51.90 -39.77 -23.43
C MET A 147 50.58 -39.95 -24.16
#